data_AF-A0A4Q7AL03-F1
#
_entry.id   AF-A0A4Q7AL03-F1
#
_cell.length_a   1.000
_cell.length_b   1.000
_cell.length_c   1.000
_cell.angle_alpha   90.00
_cell.angle_beta   90.00
_cell.angle_gamma   90.00
#
_symmetry.space_group_name_H-M   'P 1'
#
loop_
_entity.id
_entity.type
_entity.pdbx_description
1 polymer ?
#
loop_
_entity_poly.entity_id
_entity_poly.type
_entity_poly.pdbx_seq_one_letter_code
_entity_poly.pdbx_strand_id
1 'polypeptide(L)'
;MNTQVDLKTVENARQEWLASRRLGIGGSDVAAILGLSKYKSPYQLWLDKTSRAPLDDSESEPAYWGNQLEDIVAHEYAKRNGVKIQRVNATIYNPEHDWMIANIDRAIINPEISGNVRINKDGKLTTDRILECKTANQYLAKLWGDEQSEQVPDYYLTQCQWYMGNTGANFCGLGVLIGGQKFRSYQIAFDAELFAMLQDECSKFWFDHVQADMPPAPSTFDDVLHRWSHHNADQALTADDDLVEIIAEYKDLNSTIKDADKELDALKLKICSRMEDAEMIIQEEKRLATFKYQERNTLDSKALKAAHPKIYEQFVKTSSTRVLRVA
;
A
#
# COMPACT_ATOMS: atom_id res chain seq x y z
N MET A 1 19.73 34.73 -9.65
CA MET A 1 20.45 33.64 -10.36
C MET A 1 19.42 32.57 -10.62
N ASN A 2 19.03 32.36 -11.88
CA ASN A 2 18.15 31.26 -12.25
C ASN A 2 18.98 29.98 -12.21
N THR A 3 18.81 29.19 -11.16
CA THR A 3 19.32 27.82 -11.11
C THR A 3 18.46 27.02 -12.09
N GLN A 4 18.95 26.86 -13.32
CA GLN A 4 18.33 25.97 -14.30
C GLN A 4 18.45 24.56 -13.72
N VAL A 5 17.37 24.06 -13.12
CA VAL A 5 17.30 22.69 -12.61
C VAL A 5 17.37 21.77 -13.83
N ASP A 6 18.45 21.01 -13.95
CA ASP A 6 18.56 20.00 -14.99
C ASP A 6 17.60 18.85 -14.67
N LEU A 7 16.46 18.86 -15.35
CA LEU A 7 15.40 17.86 -15.19
C LEU A 7 15.91 16.43 -15.45
N LYS A 8 16.95 16.24 -16.28
CA LYS A 8 17.54 14.90 -16.50
C LYS A 8 18.31 14.40 -15.28
N THR A 9 18.99 15.29 -14.57
CA THR A 9 19.74 14.93 -13.37
C THR A 9 18.78 14.59 -12.22
N VAL A 10 17.67 15.32 -12.10
CA VAL A 10 16.62 15.05 -11.10
C VAL A 10 15.92 13.71 -11.38
N GLU A 11 15.58 13.45 -12.64
CA GLU A 11 14.95 12.19 -13.06
C GLU A 11 15.88 10.99 -12.80
N ASN A 12 17.16 11.10 -13.18
CA ASN A 12 18.14 10.05 -12.92
C ASN A 12 18.31 9.79 -11.41
N ALA A 13 18.37 10.84 -10.58
CA ALA A 13 18.48 10.69 -9.13
C ALA A 13 17.25 10.00 -8.51
N ARG A 14 16.04 10.25 -9.05
CA ARG A 14 14.82 9.59 -8.59
C ARG A 14 14.79 8.11 -8.99
N GLN A 15 15.18 7.79 -10.22
CA GLN A 15 15.30 6.40 -10.68
C GLN A 15 16.38 5.64 -9.90
N GLU A 16 17.53 6.26 -9.64
CA GLU A 16 18.59 5.69 -8.79
C GLU A 16 18.10 5.46 -7.36
N TRP A 17 17.34 6.39 -6.80
CA TRP A 17 16.72 6.22 -5.49
C TRP A 17 15.72 5.05 -5.48
N LEU A 18 14.82 4.98 -6.47
CA LEU A 18 13.86 3.87 -6.61
C LEU A 18 14.58 2.52 -6.76
N ALA A 19 15.66 2.47 -7.55
CA ALA A 19 16.49 1.29 -7.70
C ALA A 19 17.20 0.92 -6.39
N SER A 20 17.71 1.91 -5.64
CA SER A 20 18.38 1.67 -4.35
C SER A 20 17.47 1.01 -3.31
N ARG A 21 16.15 1.31 -3.36
CA ARG A 21 15.14 0.66 -2.50
C ARG A 21 14.98 -0.82 -2.79
N ARG A 22 15.44 -1.32 -3.94
CA ARG A 22 15.42 -2.75 -4.26
C ARG A 22 16.60 -3.50 -3.64
N LEU A 23 17.62 -2.81 -3.15
CA LEU A 23 18.84 -3.39 -2.59
C LEU A 23 18.68 -3.90 -1.15
N GLY A 24 17.52 -3.69 -0.52
CA GLY A 24 17.24 -4.18 0.82
C GLY A 24 15.76 -4.10 1.15
N ILE A 25 15.40 -4.52 2.37
CA ILE A 25 14.07 -4.42 2.96
C ILE A 25 13.96 -3.11 3.73
N GLY A 26 13.03 -2.25 3.29
CA GLY A 26 12.67 -1.02 3.97
C GLY A 26 11.47 -1.21 4.90
N GLY A 27 11.24 -0.25 5.80
CA GLY A 27 10.16 -0.34 6.79
C GLY A 27 8.75 -0.47 6.18
N SER A 28 8.51 0.12 4.99
CA SER A 28 7.25 -0.06 4.27
C SER A 28 7.06 -1.46 3.69
N ASP A 29 8.14 -2.22 3.49
CA ASP A 29 8.11 -3.57 2.92
C ASP A 29 7.76 -4.61 3.98
N VAL A 30 8.09 -4.35 5.25
CA VAL A 30 7.83 -5.26 6.39
C VAL A 30 6.36 -5.66 6.46
N ALA A 31 5.45 -4.69 6.33
CA ALA A 31 4.01 -4.98 6.35
C ALA A 31 3.56 -5.84 5.17
N ALA A 32 4.20 -5.73 4.00
CA ALA A 32 3.90 -6.57 2.85
C ALA A 32 4.42 -8.00 3.07
N ILE A 33 5.62 -8.16 3.64
CA ILE A 33 6.21 -9.47 3.98
C ILE A 33 5.29 -10.22 4.96
N LEU A 34 4.77 -9.54 5.98
CA LEU A 34 3.89 -10.11 6.99
C LEU A 34 2.43 -10.31 6.53
N GLY A 35 2.09 -9.92 5.29
CA GLY A 35 0.70 -9.98 4.80
C GLY A 35 -0.26 -8.97 5.45
N LEU A 36 0.25 -7.95 6.13
CA LEU A 36 -0.52 -6.90 6.79
C LEU A 36 -0.81 -5.69 5.87
N SER A 37 -0.10 -5.59 4.75
CA SER A 37 -0.26 -4.51 3.78
C SER A 37 -1.53 -4.67 2.95
N LYS A 38 -2.29 -3.58 2.82
CA LYS A 38 -3.45 -3.50 1.90
C LYS A 38 -3.06 -3.17 0.46
N TYR A 39 -1.79 -2.79 0.24
CA TYR A 39 -1.34 -2.20 -1.02
C TYR A 39 -0.44 -3.13 -1.83
N LYS A 40 0.21 -4.09 -1.17
CA LYS A 40 1.24 -4.93 -1.79
C LYS A 40 1.30 -6.29 -1.10
N SER A 41 1.15 -7.37 -1.86
CA SER A 41 1.37 -8.74 -1.39
C SER A 41 2.86 -9.09 -1.27
N PRO A 42 3.24 -10.16 -0.55
CA PRO A 42 4.62 -10.68 -0.57
C PRO A 42 5.11 -10.99 -1.99
N TYR A 43 4.24 -11.53 -2.85
CA TYR A 43 4.59 -11.85 -4.24
C TYR A 43 4.85 -10.59 -5.07
N GLN A 44 4.00 -9.56 -4.97
CA GLN A 44 4.22 -8.28 -5.63
C GLN A 44 5.49 -7.59 -5.12
N LEU A 45 5.80 -7.71 -3.82
CA LEU A 45 7.06 -7.24 -3.26
C LEU A 45 8.26 -7.99 -3.85
N TRP A 46 8.17 -9.31 -3.98
CA TRP A 46 9.24 -10.10 -4.60
C TRP A 46 9.49 -9.71 -6.05
N LEU A 47 8.42 -9.45 -6.84
CA LEU A 47 8.55 -8.94 -8.20
C LEU A 47 9.29 -7.59 -8.23
N ASP A 48 9.01 -6.70 -7.28
CA ASP A 48 9.68 -5.40 -7.17
C ASP A 48 11.16 -5.55 -6.78
N LYS A 49 11.46 -6.31 -5.72
CA LYS A 49 12.84 -6.54 -5.25
C LYS A 49 13.72 -7.25 -6.26
N THR A 50 13.15 -8.13 -7.08
CA THR A 50 13.87 -8.83 -8.16
C THR A 50 13.83 -8.10 -9.50
N SER A 51 13.35 -6.85 -9.54
CA SER A 51 13.28 -6.02 -10.75
C SER A 51 12.42 -6.58 -11.89
N ARG A 52 11.46 -7.44 -11.57
CA ARG A 52 10.46 -7.97 -12.52
C ARG A 52 9.22 -7.08 -12.64
N ALA A 53 8.96 -6.24 -11.63
CA ALA A 53 8.01 -5.14 -11.75
C ALA A 53 8.70 -3.92 -12.41
N PRO A 54 8.00 -3.18 -13.29
CA PRO A 54 8.52 -1.92 -13.79
C PRO A 54 8.84 -0.99 -12.62
N LEU A 55 9.84 -0.13 -12.78
CA LEU A 55 10.04 0.99 -11.85
C LEU A 55 8.83 1.90 -12.01
N ASP A 56 7.90 1.81 -11.06
CA ASP A 56 6.71 2.63 -11.09
C ASP A 56 7.08 4.03 -10.65
N ASP A 57 7.31 4.87 -11.65
CA ASP A 57 7.53 6.30 -11.48
C ASP A 57 6.20 7.04 -11.23
N SER A 58 5.06 6.42 -11.53
CA SER A 58 3.76 7.05 -11.40
C SER A 58 3.45 7.33 -9.92
N GLU A 59 3.65 8.58 -9.53
CA GLU A 59 3.35 9.01 -8.18
C GLU A 59 1.83 9.11 -8.05
N SER A 60 1.22 8.11 -7.42
CA SER A 60 -0.21 8.18 -7.09
C SER A 60 -0.51 9.47 -6.33
N GLU A 61 -1.68 10.07 -6.53
CA GLU A 61 -2.11 11.29 -5.81
C GLU A 61 -1.86 11.20 -4.28
N PRO A 62 -2.17 10.09 -3.59
CA PRO A 62 -1.83 9.96 -2.16
C PRO A 62 -0.33 10.00 -1.86
N ALA A 63 0.52 9.43 -2.72
CA ALA A 63 1.97 9.46 -2.54
C ALA A 63 2.51 10.89 -2.76
N TYR A 64 2.03 11.57 -3.81
CA TYR A 64 2.39 12.95 -4.11
C TYR A 64 2.07 13.87 -2.91
N TRP A 65 0.83 13.83 -2.43
CA TRP A 65 0.42 14.66 -1.29
C TRP A 65 1.09 14.24 0.01
N GLY A 66 1.39 12.96 0.20
CA GLY A 66 2.20 12.49 1.32
C GLY A 66 3.57 13.19 1.36
N ASN A 67 4.27 13.20 0.23
CA ASN A 67 5.58 13.86 0.09
C ASN A 67 5.50 15.38 0.26
N GLN A 68 4.51 16.04 -0.34
CA GLN A 68 4.34 17.50 -0.22
C GLN A 68 4.00 17.94 1.21
N LEU A 69 3.20 17.16 1.93
CA LEU A 69 2.71 17.50 3.26
C LEU A 69 3.62 17.00 4.39
N GLU A 70 4.59 16.13 4.10
CA GLU A 70 5.54 15.56 5.06
C GLU A 70 6.18 16.64 5.94
N ASP A 71 6.68 17.73 5.32
CA ASP A 71 7.35 18.80 6.05
C ASP A 71 6.39 19.56 6.97
N ILE A 72 5.13 19.73 6.57
CA ILE A 72 4.09 20.37 7.40
C ILE A 72 3.76 19.49 8.60
N VAL A 73 3.58 18.18 8.38
CA VAL A 73 3.31 17.21 9.45
C VAL A 73 4.48 17.18 10.43
N ALA A 74 5.71 17.19 9.92
CA ALA A 74 6.92 17.19 10.74
C ALA A 74 7.03 18.44 11.63
N HIS A 75 6.82 19.63 11.08
CA HIS A 75 6.87 20.88 11.84
C HIS A 75 5.74 20.99 12.86
N GLU A 76 4.54 20.50 12.55
CA GLU A 76 3.43 20.46 13.50
C GLU A 76 3.73 19.49 14.65
N TYR A 77 4.30 18.31 14.37
CA TYR A 77 4.78 17.38 15.40
C TYR A 77 5.81 18.06 16.31
N ALA A 78 6.83 18.71 15.71
CA ALA A 78 7.90 19.39 16.43
C ALA A 78 7.35 20.49 17.36
N LYS A 79 6.41 21.29 16.86
CA LYS A 79 5.74 22.36 17.60
C LYS A 79 4.94 21.82 18.79
N ARG A 80 4.13 20.78 18.60
CA ARG A 80 3.28 20.23 19.66
C ARG A 80 4.08 19.51 20.75
N ASN A 81 5.17 18.86 20.37
CA ASN A 81 6.01 18.10 21.29
C ASN A 81 7.18 18.91 21.87
N GLY A 82 7.38 20.16 21.43
CA GLY A 82 8.47 21.01 21.90
C GLY A 82 9.87 20.48 21.54
N VAL A 83 9.99 19.75 20.41
CA VAL A 83 11.25 19.13 19.98
C VAL A 83 11.83 19.82 18.75
N LYS A 84 13.13 19.69 18.54
CA LYS A 84 13.78 20.08 17.29
C LYS A 84 13.92 18.87 16.39
N ILE A 85 13.69 19.05 15.09
CA ILE A 85 13.79 18.00 14.08
C ILE A 85 14.87 18.33 13.06
N GLN A 86 15.42 17.31 12.44
CA GLN A 86 16.38 17.42 11.35
C GLN A 86 16.00 16.47 10.23
N ARG A 87 16.09 16.94 8.98
CA ARG A 87 15.90 16.11 7.80
C ARG A 87 17.08 15.17 7.59
N VAL A 88 16.79 13.92 7.24
CA VAL A 88 17.80 12.89 6.92
C VAL A 88 17.57 12.42 5.49
N ASN A 89 18.29 13.02 4.55
CA ASN A 89 18.17 12.71 3.11
C ASN A 89 19.13 11.58 2.70
N ALA A 90 19.10 10.47 3.42
CA ALA A 90 19.95 9.32 3.13
C ALA A 90 19.25 8.01 3.46
N THR A 91 19.50 6.97 2.66
CA THR A 91 19.21 5.60 3.05
C THR A 91 20.22 5.19 4.11
N ILE A 92 19.70 4.77 5.27
CA ILE A 92 20.50 4.25 6.38
C ILE A 92 20.53 2.74 6.22
N TYR A 93 21.73 2.18 6.21
CA TYR A 93 21.96 0.73 6.18
C TYR A 93 22.23 0.25 7.58
N ASN A 94 21.66 -0.90 7.95
CA ASN A 94 22.01 -1.54 9.20
C ASN A 94 23.51 -1.92 9.16
N PRO A 95 24.29 -1.62 10.21
CA PRO A 95 25.72 -1.88 10.23
C PRO A 95 26.08 -3.38 10.18
N GLU A 96 25.19 -4.26 10.61
CA GLU A 96 25.41 -5.71 10.65
C GLU A 96 24.82 -6.43 9.42
N HIS A 97 23.80 -5.83 8.78
CA HIS A 97 23.02 -6.44 7.72
C HIS A 97 22.69 -5.43 6.61
N ASP A 98 23.46 -5.44 5.53
CA ASP A 98 23.32 -4.50 4.40
C ASP A 98 21.94 -4.54 3.70
N TRP A 99 21.26 -5.68 3.75
CA TRP A 99 19.90 -5.83 3.24
C TRP A 99 18.83 -5.19 4.12
N MET A 100 19.16 -4.74 5.34
CA MET A 100 18.22 -4.02 6.20
C MET A 100 18.42 -2.52 6.03
N ILE A 101 17.41 -1.84 5.45
CA ILE A 101 17.50 -0.41 5.12
C ILE A 101 16.41 0.42 5.81
N ALA A 102 16.73 1.68 6.08
CA ALA A 102 15.81 2.65 6.66
C ALA A 102 15.86 3.98 5.88
N ASN A 103 14.68 4.49 5.55
CA ASN A 103 14.46 5.81 4.98
C ASN A 103 13.49 6.53 5.91
N ILE A 104 14.04 7.16 6.95
CA ILE A 104 13.24 7.92 7.92
C ILE A 104 12.92 9.31 7.38
N ASP A 105 11.76 9.86 7.73
CA ASP A 105 11.40 11.22 7.31
C ASP A 105 12.26 12.25 8.04
N ARG A 106 12.32 12.17 9.37
CA ARG A 106 13.07 13.10 10.22
C ARG A 106 13.75 12.37 11.37
N ALA A 107 14.86 12.94 11.82
CA ALA A 107 15.44 12.64 13.12
C ALA A 107 15.01 13.72 14.12
N ILE A 108 14.70 13.33 15.36
CA ILE A 108 14.45 14.28 16.44
C ILE A 108 15.79 14.54 17.11
N ILE A 109 16.21 15.81 17.25
CA ILE A 109 17.48 16.17 17.88
C ILE A 109 17.36 15.92 19.39
N ASN A 110 18.29 15.14 19.94
CA ASN A 110 18.50 15.01 21.38
C ASN A 110 19.79 15.78 21.77
N PRO A 111 19.67 16.98 22.39
CA PRO A 111 20.83 17.79 22.77
C PRO A 111 21.81 17.12 23.73
N GLU A 112 21.34 16.14 24.53
CA GLU A 112 22.18 15.37 25.45
C GLU A 112 23.14 14.41 24.71
N ILE A 113 22.79 14.03 23.47
CA ILE A 113 23.61 13.17 22.61
C ILE A 113 24.41 14.03 21.63
N SER A 114 23.74 14.93 20.92
CA SER A 114 24.39 15.83 19.96
C SER A 114 23.52 17.01 19.56
N GLY A 115 24.16 18.16 19.30
CA GLY A 115 23.48 19.37 18.81
C GLY A 115 22.98 19.27 17.36
N ASN A 116 23.40 18.25 16.62
CA ASN A 116 22.93 17.91 15.27
C ASN A 116 22.91 16.39 15.07
N VAL A 117 22.09 15.90 14.13
CA VAL A 117 22.02 14.46 13.83
C VAL A 117 22.96 14.12 12.67
N ARG A 118 23.81 13.13 12.86
CA ARG A 118 24.66 12.53 11.84
C ARG A 118 24.64 11.02 11.97
N ILE A 119 25.06 10.31 10.93
CA ILE A 119 25.40 8.88 11.03
C ILE A 119 26.83 8.82 11.58
N ASN A 120 27.03 8.09 12.67
CA ASN A 120 28.34 7.91 13.30
C ASN A 120 29.16 6.84 12.57
N LYS A 121 30.39 6.58 13.03
CA LYS A 121 31.28 5.57 12.42
C LYS A 121 30.74 4.14 12.52
N ASP A 122 29.81 3.89 13.45
CA ASP A 122 29.18 2.60 13.68
C ASP A 122 27.86 2.46 12.91
N GLY A 123 27.56 3.38 11.98
CA GLY A 123 26.35 3.35 11.16
C GLY A 123 25.07 3.79 11.88
N LYS A 124 25.15 4.28 13.13
CA LYS A 124 23.99 4.69 13.94
C LYS A 124 23.76 6.19 13.91
N LEU A 125 22.52 6.62 14.11
CA LEU A 125 22.21 8.04 14.26
C LEU A 125 22.76 8.59 15.58
N THR A 126 23.27 9.83 15.57
CA THR A 126 23.61 10.57 16.80
C THR A 126 22.37 11.17 17.46
N THR A 127 21.32 10.37 17.57
CA THR A 127 20.11 10.60 18.34
C THR A 127 19.45 9.27 18.66
N ASP A 128 18.68 9.22 19.74
CA ASP A 128 17.86 8.08 20.16
C ASP A 128 16.41 8.17 19.65
N ARG A 129 16.09 9.17 18.82
CA ARG A 129 14.70 9.49 18.44
C ARG A 129 14.56 9.80 16.95
N ILE A 130 13.59 9.15 16.32
CA ILE A 130 13.21 9.39 14.91
C ILE A 130 11.74 9.86 14.84
N LEU A 131 11.34 10.35 13.67
CA LEU A 131 9.98 10.80 13.40
C LEU A 131 9.55 10.33 12.01
N GLU A 132 8.41 9.66 11.99
CA GLU A 132 7.67 9.26 10.80
C GLU A 132 6.42 10.12 10.65
N CYS A 133 6.15 10.60 9.44
CA CYS A 133 5.09 11.53 9.10
C CYS A 133 4.15 10.89 8.08
N LYS A 134 2.85 10.86 8.39
CA LYS A 134 1.83 10.26 7.54
C LYS A 134 0.71 11.25 7.21
N THR A 135 0.08 11.02 6.08
CA THR A 135 -1.21 11.61 5.74
C THR A 135 -2.22 10.49 5.58
N ALA A 136 -3.43 10.69 6.09
CA ALA A 136 -4.48 9.67 6.00
C ALA A 136 -5.82 10.28 5.57
N ASN A 137 -6.60 9.52 4.82
CA ASN A 137 -7.97 9.89 4.51
C ASN A 137 -8.85 9.86 5.78
N GLN A 138 -9.84 10.75 5.89
CA GLN A 138 -10.81 10.79 6.98
C GLN A 138 -11.54 9.44 7.22
N TYR A 139 -11.77 8.63 6.17
CA TYR A 139 -12.37 7.30 6.32
C TYR A 139 -11.49 6.30 7.08
N LEU A 140 -10.17 6.54 7.11
CA LEU A 140 -9.21 5.71 7.83
C LEU A 140 -8.99 6.19 9.26
N ALA A 141 -9.63 7.29 9.69
CA ALA A 141 -9.45 7.87 11.02
C ALA A 141 -9.72 6.88 12.17
N LYS A 142 -10.62 5.90 11.94
CA LYS A 142 -10.97 4.86 12.91
C LYS A 142 -9.89 3.80 13.14
N LEU A 143 -8.90 3.71 12.25
CA LEU A 143 -7.75 2.80 12.42
C LEU A 143 -6.70 3.38 13.37
N TRP A 144 -6.81 4.67 13.68
CA TRP A 144 -5.92 5.39 14.56
C TRP A 144 -6.61 5.58 15.91
N GLY A 145 -5.88 5.30 16.99
CA GLY A 145 -6.30 5.62 18.34
C GLY A 145 -6.69 7.09 18.47
N ASP A 146 -7.56 7.40 19.42
CA ASP A 146 -7.78 8.79 19.80
C ASP A 146 -6.56 9.36 20.55
N GLU A 147 -6.65 10.62 21.00
CA GLU A 147 -5.54 11.28 21.71
C GLU A 147 -5.21 10.67 23.07
N GLN A 148 -6.04 9.73 23.56
CA GLN A 148 -5.86 9.04 24.83
C GLN A 148 -5.36 7.59 24.64
N SER A 149 -5.20 7.17 23.38
CA SER A 149 -4.80 5.81 23.01
C SER A 149 -3.45 5.81 22.30
N GLU A 150 -2.61 4.85 22.64
CA GLU A 150 -1.35 4.58 21.94
C GLU A 150 -1.53 3.69 20.71
N GLN A 151 -2.78 3.36 20.34
CA GLN A 151 -3.08 2.50 19.21
C GLN A 151 -2.75 3.18 17.89
N VAL A 152 -1.88 2.54 17.11
CA VAL A 152 -1.56 2.90 15.74
C VAL A 152 -1.83 1.70 14.82
N PRO A 153 -2.09 1.90 13.52
CA PRO A 153 -2.22 0.78 12.60
C PRO A 153 -0.95 -0.09 12.58
N ASP A 154 -1.11 -1.41 12.65
CA ASP A 154 0.00 -2.38 12.77
C ASP A 154 1.07 -2.20 11.70
N TYR A 155 0.67 -1.91 10.46
CA TYR A 155 1.62 -1.71 9.36
C TYR A 155 2.53 -0.48 9.54
N TYR A 156 2.08 0.54 10.28
CA TYR A 156 2.95 1.66 10.66
C TYR A 156 3.77 1.32 11.91
N LEU A 157 3.23 0.54 12.85
CA LEU A 157 4.00 0.05 14.00
C LEU A 157 5.21 -0.76 13.53
N THR A 158 5.01 -1.70 12.63
CA THR A 158 6.11 -2.53 12.07
C THR A 158 7.14 -1.68 11.34
N GLN A 159 6.71 -0.66 10.59
CA GLN A 159 7.61 0.29 9.93
C GLN A 159 8.46 1.06 10.95
N CYS A 160 7.85 1.56 12.03
CA CYS A 160 8.55 2.31 13.07
C CYS A 160 9.57 1.44 13.82
N GLN A 161 9.19 0.21 14.20
CA GLN A 161 10.10 -0.74 14.85
C GLN A 161 11.29 -1.10 13.96
N TRP A 162 11.03 -1.34 12.66
CA TRP A 162 12.08 -1.61 11.68
C TRP A 162 13.10 -0.47 11.59
N TYR A 163 12.62 0.77 11.50
CA TYR A 163 13.51 1.93 11.44
C TYR A 163 14.31 2.11 12.74
N MET A 164 13.66 2.00 13.90
CA MET A 164 14.36 2.09 15.19
C MET A 164 15.49 1.08 15.32
N GLY A 165 15.25 -0.19 14.95
CA GLY A 165 16.28 -1.22 14.98
C GLY A 165 17.43 -0.99 13.99
N ASN A 166 17.16 -0.40 12.82
CA ASN A 166 18.20 -0.06 11.84
C ASN A 166 19.01 1.19 12.20
N THR A 167 18.39 2.17 12.87
CA THR A 167 19.06 3.43 13.21
C THR A 167 19.70 3.44 14.58
N GLY A 168 19.37 2.47 15.44
CA GLY A 168 19.72 2.44 16.85
C GLY A 168 18.93 3.43 17.70
N ALA A 169 17.74 3.84 17.23
CA ALA A 169 16.86 4.74 17.98
C ALA A 169 15.97 3.94 18.94
N ASN A 170 15.59 4.56 20.05
CA ASN A 170 14.75 3.94 21.08
C ASN A 170 13.29 4.44 21.02
N PHE A 171 13.04 5.53 20.31
CA PHE A 171 11.71 6.10 20.16
C PHE A 171 11.45 6.58 18.73
N CYS A 172 10.24 6.34 18.26
CA CYS A 172 9.71 6.89 17.02
C CYS A 172 8.49 7.75 17.33
N GLY A 173 8.56 9.04 17.00
CA GLY A 173 7.37 9.86 16.89
C GLY A 173 6.61 9.49 15.62
N LEU A 174 5.30 9.32 15.71
CA LEU A 174 4.45 9.11 14.54
C LEU A 174 3.43 10.24 14.46
N GLY A 175 3.65 11.18 13.53
CA GLY A 175 2.71 12.27 13.25
C GLY A 175 1.79 11.89 12.09
N VAL A 176 0.49 12.16 12.21
CA VAL A 176 -0.48 11.94 11.13
C VAL A 176 -1.42 13.13 10.93
N LEU A 177 -1.56 13.59 9.68
CA LEU A 177 -2.60 14.54 9.27
C LEU A 177 -3.75 13.79 8.61
N ILE A 178 -4.87 13.71 9.32
CA ILE A 178 -6.08 12.99 8.93
C ILE A 178 -7.07 13.96 8.25
N GLY A 179 -7.50 13.61 7.04
CA GLY A 179 -8.45 14.40 6.26
C GLY A 179 -7.96 15.81 5.92
N GLY A 180 -6.65 16.08 6.00
CA GLY A 180 -6.08 17.40 5.76
C GLY A 180 -6.31 18.43 6.87
N GLN A 181 -6.96 18.07 7.98
CA GLN A 181 -7.39 19.05 9.00
C GLN A 181 -7.26 18.57 10.44
N LYS A 182 -7.14 17.26 10.68
CA LYS A 182 -7.03 16.69 12.04
C LYS A 182 -5.64 16.08 12.24
N PHE A 183 -4.78 16.77 12.97
CA PHE A 183 -3.47 16.26 13.33
C PHE A 183 -3.57 15.39 14.60
N ARG A 184 -2.93 14.21 14.57
CA ARG A 184 -2.66 13.36 15.74
C ARG A 184 -1.19 12.99 15.78
N SER A 185 -0.67 12.70 16.97
CA SER A 185 0.71 12.22 17.13
C SER A 185 0.80 11.16 18.21
N TYR A 186 1.66 10.17 17.99
CA TYR A 186 1.91 9.06 18.90
C TYR A 186 3.41 8.95 19.18
N GLN A 187 3.77 8.35 20.31
CA GLN A 187 5.14 7.99 20.64
C GLN A 187 5.22 6.48 20.74
N ILE A 188 6.10 5.87 19.93
CA ILE A 188 6.29 4.43 19.87
C ILE A 188 7.68 4.14 20.45
N ALA A 189 7.73 3.34 21.51
CA ALA A 189 8.98 2.86 22.07
C ALA A 189 9.50 1.65 21.29
N PHE A 190 10.82 1.51 21.21
CA PHE A 190 11.44 0.34 20.61
C PHE A 190 11.13 -0.92 21.43
N ASP A 191 10.67 -1.96 20.73
CA ASP A 191 10.38 -3.27 21.28
C ASP A 191 11.34 -4.28 20.65
N ALA A 192 12.28 -4.77 21.45
CA ALA A 192 13.32 -5.68 20.99
C ALA A 192 12.79 -7.06 20.59
N GLU A 193 11.73 -7.55 21.25
CA GLU A 193 11.13 -8.85 20.93
C GLU A 193 10.37 -8.76 19.60
N LEU A 194 9.57 -7.69 19.44
CA LEU A 194 8.89 -7.42 18.18
C LEU A 194 9.91 -7.23 17.05
N PHE A 195 10.94 -6.40 17.24
CA PHE A 195 11.96 -6.20 16.22
C PHE A 195 12.67 -7.51 15.83
N ALA A 196 13.00 -8.38 16.79
CA ALA A 196 13.60 -9.67 16.48
C ALA A 196 12.69 -10.56 15.62
N MET A 197 11.39 -10.58 15.89
CA MET A 197 10.41 -11.28 15.03
C MET A 197 10.36 -10.67 13.62
N LEU A 198 10.32 -9.33 13.51
CA LEU A 198 10.33 -8.66 12.22
C LEU A 198 11.60 -8.97 11.42
N GLN A 199 12.75 -8.98 12.09
CA GLN A 199 14.04 -9.30 11.50
C GLN A 199 14.09 -10.73 10.96
N ASP A 200 13.60 -11.71 11.73
CA ASP A 200 13.55 -13.12 11.31
C ASP A 200 12.69 -13.31 10.06
N GLU A 201 11.46 -12.78 10.04
CA GLU A 201 10.56 -12.90 8.89
C GLU A 201 11.08 -12.16 7.65
N CYS A 202 11.64 -10.96 7.83
CA CYS A 202 12.24 -10.21 6.72
C CYS A 202 13.51 -10.90 6.19
N SER A 203 14.29 -11.54 7.06
CA SER A 203 15.48 -12.31 6.70
C SER A 203 15.09 -13.51 5.83
N LYS A 204 14.11 -14.32 6.27
CA LYS A 204 13.56 -15.44 5.46
C LYS A 204 13.11 -14.96 4.10
N PHE A 205 12.33 -13.88 4.05
CA PHE A 205 11.89 -13.31 2.77
C PHE A 205 13.06 -12.88 1.88
N TRP A 206 14.06 -12.20 2.46
CA TRP A 206 15.20 -11.72 1.69
C TRP A 206 16.06 -12.85 1.14
N PHE A 207 16.45 -13.82 1.98
CA PHE A 207 17.36 -14.88 1.58
C PHE A 207 16.66 -15.98 0.79
N ASP A 208 15.49 -16.46 1.25
CA ASP A 208 14.81 -17.61 0.66
C ASP A 208 13.98 -17.23 -0.57
N HIS A 209 13.61 -15.95 -0.74
CA HIS A 209 12.83 -15.50 -1.88
C HIS A 209 13.58 -14.54 -2.79
N VAL A 210 14.11 -13.43 -2.27
CA VAL A 210 14.76 -12.42 -3.11
C VAL A 210 16.10 -12.91 -3.64
N GLN A 211 17.01 -13.35 -2.77
CA GLN A 211 18.35 -13.81 -3.17
C GLN A 211 18.33 -15.18 -3.84
N ALA A 212 17.51 -16.12 -3.35
CA ALA A 212 17.35 -17.43 -3.99
C ALA A 212 16.51 -17.40 -5.27
N ASP A 213 15.96 -16.23 -5.65
CA ASP A 213 15.09 -16.05 -6.80
C ASP A 213 13.87 -17.00 -6.82
N MET A 214 13.35 -17.32 -5.63
CA MET A 214 12.18 -18.19 -5.48
C MET A 214 10.95 -17.37 -5.08
N PRO A 215 9.91 -17.28 -5.91
CA PRO A 215 8.72 -16.49 -5.58
C PRO A 215 7.98 -17.07 -4.36
N PRO A 216 7.55 -16.22 -3.40
CA PRO A 216 6.69 -16.67 -2.31
C PRO A 216 5.36 -17.22 -2.84
N ALA A 217 4.65 -17.99 -2.01
CA ALA A 217 3.32 -18.46 -2.35
C ALA A 217 2.37 -17.27 -2.62
N PRO A 218 1.45 -17.39 -3.59
CA PRO A 218 0.43 -16.37 -3.81
C PRO A 218 -0.46 -16.24 -2.57
N SER A 219 -0.74 -15.01 -2.18
CA SER A 219 -1.60 -14.70 -1.02
C SER A 219 -2.95 -14.10 -1.43
N THR A 220 -3.07 -13.67 -2.68
CA THR A 220 -4.27 -13.10 -3.26
C THR A 220 -4.62 -13.75 -4.60
N PHE A 221 -5.87 -13.64 -5.03
CA PHE A 221 -6.25 -14.12 -6.37
C PHE A 221 -5.54 -13.33 -7.48
N ASP A 222 -5.22 -12.06 -7.26
CA ASP A 222 -4.47 -11.24 -8.21
C ASP A 222 -3.02 -11.74 -8.38
N ASP A 223 -2.39 -12.26 -7.30
CA ASP A 223 -1.09 -12.94 -7.37
C ASP A 223 -1.17 -14.18 -8.27
N VAL A 224 -2.26 -14.97 -8.16
CA VAL A 224 -2.50 -16.16 -8.99
C VAL A 224 -2.62 -15.75 -10.47
N LEU A 225 -3.41 -14.72 -10.76
CA LEU A 225 -3.62 -14.22 -12.12
C LEU A 225 -2.33 -13.67 -12.74
N HIS A 226 -1.49 -12.98 -11.95
CA HIS A 226 -0.20 -12.49 -12.43
C HIS A 226 0.80 -13.63 -12.67
N ARG A 227 0.98 -14.49 -11.66
CA ARG A 227 1.99 -15.58 -11.66
C ARG A 227 1.74 -16.59 -12.77
N TRP A 228 0.47 -16.91 -13.03
CA TRP A 228 0.07 -17.84 -14.08
C TRP A 228 -0.83 -17.18 -15.12
N SER A 229 -0.47 -15.98 -15.57
CA SER A 229 -1.22 -15.16 -16.54
C SER A 229 -1.41 -15.82 -17.91
N HIS A 230 -0.52 -16.74 -18.29
CA HIS A 230 -0.57 -17.42 -19.58
C HIS A 230 -1.26 -18.77 -19.45
N HIS A 231 -2.09 -19.11 -20.43
CA HIS A 231 -2.72 -20.42 -20.49
C HIS A 231 -1.72 -21.46 -20.99
N ASN A 232 -1.75 -22.65 -20.39
CA ASN A 232 -1.10 -23.83 -20.93
C ASN A 232 -2.20 -24.83 -21.29
N ALA A 233 -2.57 -24.89 -22.58
CA ALA A 233 -3.74 -25.64 -23.04
C ALA A 233 -3.61 -27.16 -22.79
N ASP A 234 -2.38 -27.67 -22.70
CA ASP A 234 -2.10 -29.10 -22.57
C ASP A 234 -1.94 -29.56 -21.12
N GLN A 235 -2.06 -28.65 -20.16
CA GLN A 235 -1.87 -28.95 -18.74
C GLN A 235 -3.21 -29.08 -18.02
N ALA A 236 -3.51 -30.29 -17.57
CA ALA A 236 -4.63 -30.59 -16.67
C ALA A 236 -4.08 -31.03 -15.30
N LEU A 237 -4.69 -30.53 -14.23
CA LEU A 237 -4.45 -30.99 -12.87
C LEU A 237 -5.52 -32.03 -12.51
N THR A 238 -5.10 -33.21 -12.07
CA THR A 238 -6.00 -34.17 -11.41
C THR A 238 -6.27 -33.67 -10.00
N ALA A 239 -7.54 -33.48 -9.65
CA ALA A 239 -7.92 -33.07 -8.31
C ALA A 239 -7.68 -34.19 -7.30
N ASP A 240 -7.13 -33.83 -6.14
CA ASP A 240 -7.13 -34.65 -4.93
C ASP A 240 -8.38 -34.36 -4.08
N ASP A 241 -8.54 -35.08 -2.98
CA ASP A 241 -9.72 -34.97 -2.11
C ASP A 241 -9.87 -33.53 -1.55
N ASP A 242 -8.76 -32.89 -1.18
CA ASP A 242 -8.73 -31.50 -0.68
C ASP A 242 -9.25 -30.52 -1.74
N LEU A 243 -8.75 -30.59 -2.98
CA LEU A 243 -9.21 -29.71 -4.05
C LEU A 243 -10.67 -29.97 -4.43
N VAL A 244 -11.16 -31.21 -4.33
CA VAL A 244 -12.57 -31.54 -4.54
C VAL A 244 -13.46 -30.88 -3.48
N GLU A 245 -13.06 -30.92 -2.20
CA GLU A 245 -13.77 -30.26 -1.11
C GLU A 245 -13.81 -28.74 -1.29
N ILE A 246 -12.68 -28.11 -1.63
CA ILE A 246 -12.60 -26.67 -1.92
C ILE A 246 -13.52 -26.27 -3.08
N ILE A 247 -13.55 -27.07 -4.15
CA ILE A 247 -14.44 -26.83 -5.30
C ILE A 247 -15.92 -26.95 -4.90
N ALA A 248 -16.27 -27.91 -4.04
CA ALA A 248 -17.63 -28.06 -3.55
C ALA A 248 -18.06 -26.85 -2.71
N GLU A 249 -17.23 -26.42 -1.75
CA GLU A 249 -17.49 -25.23 -0.94
C GLU A 249 -17.69 -23.97 -1.80
N TYR A 250 -16.83 -23.80 -2.82
CA TYR A 250 -16.97 -22.70 -3.79
C TYR A 250 -18.33 -22.72 -4.50
N LYS A 251 -18.80 -23.90 -4.94
CA LYS A 251 -20.09 -24.04 -5.63
C LYS A 251 -21.26 -23.67 -4.71
N ASP A 252 -21.24 -24.14 -3.48
CA ASP A 252 -22.31 -23.91 -2.50
C ASP A 252 -22.41 -22.42 -2.14
N LEU A 253 -21.27 -21.77 -1.92
CA LEU A 253 -21.24 -20.33 -1.65
C LEU A 253 -21.69 -19.53 -2.88
N ASN A 254 -21.27 -19.92 -4.08
CA ASN A 254 -21.72 -19.27 -5.32
C ASN A 254 -23.22 -19.46 -5.57
N SER A 255 -23.81 -20.59 -5.18
CA SER A 255 -25.27 -20.78 -5.21
C SER A 255 -25.96 -19.85 -4.22
N THR A 256 -25.42 -19.75 -3.00
CA THR A 256 -25.94 -18.85 -1.97
C THR A 256 -25.92 -17.39 -2.44
N ILE A 257 -24.85 -16.95 -3.09
CA ILE A 257 -24.75 -15.60 -3.68
C ILE A 257 -25.83 -15.39 -4.74
N LYS A 258 -26.01 -16.34 -5.65
CA LYS A 258 -27.03 -16.24 -6.71
C LYS A 258 -28.45 -16.16 -6.13
N ASP A 259 -28.74 -16.90 -5.08
CA ASP A 259 -30.07 -16.87 -4.45
C ASP A 259 -30.28 -15.57 -3.66
N ALA A 260 -29.26 -15.09 -2.94
CA ALA A 260 -29.30 -13.77 -2.31
C ALA A 260 -29.46 -12.63 -3.33
N ASP A 261 -28.83 -12.71 -4.50
CA ASP A 261 -29.00 -11.73 -5.58
C ASP A 261 -30.45 -11.72 -6.11
N LYS A 262 -31.09 -12.89 -6.24
CA LYS A 262 -32.52 -12.96 -6.61
C LYS A 262 -33.41 -12.32 -5.55
N GLU A 263 -33.12 -12.55 -4.28
CA GLU A 263 -33.85 -11.93 -3.17
C GLU A 263 -33.68 -10.40 -3.18
N LEU A 264 -32.45 -9.92 -3.43
CA LEU A 264 -32.13 -8.50 -3.58
C LEU A 264 -32.90 -7.89 -4.75
N ASP A 265 -32.95 -8.55 -5.90
CA ASP A 265 -33.72 -8.12 -7.06
C ASP A 265 -35.23 -8.08 -6.79
N ALA A 266 -35.77 -9.05 -6.04
CA ALA A 266 -37.17 -9.06 -5.64
C ALA A 266 -37.50 -7.89 -4.69
N LEU A 267 -36.60 -7.53 -3.78
CA LEU A 267 -36.74 -6.35 -2.93
C LEU A 267 -36.61 -5.05 -3.73
N LYS A 268 -35.65 -4.97 -4.64
CA LYS A 268 -35.46 -3.82 -5.54
C LYS A 268 -36.71 -3.58 -6.38
N LEU A 269 -37.32 -4.64 -6.93
CA LEU A 269 -38.58 -4.56 -7.64
C LEU A 269 -39.71 -3.97 -6.77
N LYS A 270 -39.86 -4.44 -5.53
CA LYS A 270 -40.87 -3.92 -4.59
C LYS A 270 -40.66 -2.44 -4.28
N ILE A 271 -39.41 -2.02 -4.08
CA ILE A 271 -39.04 -0.62 -3.81
C ILE A 271 -39.35 0.24 -5.04
N CYS A 272 -38.79 -0.09 -6.21
CA CYS A 272 -38.94 0.69 -7.43
C CYS A 272 -40.39 0.75 -7.92
N SER A 273 -41.16 -0.35 -7.78
CA SER A 273 -42.58 -0.35 -8.14
C SER A 273 -43.41 0.59 -7.27
N ARG A 274 -42.98 0.85 -6.03
CA ARG A 274 -43.62 1.81 -5.13
C ARG A 274 -43.13 3.24 -5.33
N MET A 275 -41.90 3.41 -5.87
CA MET A 275 -41.36 4.71 -6.23
C MET A 275 -42.00 5.26 -7.50
N GLU A 276 -42.35 4.40 -8.46
CA GLU A 276 -42.86 4.80 -9.78
C GLU A 276 -41.92 5.85 -10.44
N ASP A 277 -42.42 7.05 -10.73
CA ASP A 277 -41.66 8.17 -11.31
C ASP A 277 -40.96 9.05 -10.26
N ALA A 278 -41.15 8.77 -8.97
CA ALA A 278 -40.47 9.49 -7.90
C ALA A 278 -38.98 9.16 -7.87
N GLU A 279 -38.15 10.19 -7.86
CA GLU A 279 -36.70 10.01 -7.85
C GLU A 279 -36.11 9.68 -6.47
N MET A 280 -36.90 9.77 -5.39
CA MET A 280 -36.41 9.62 -4.02
C MET A 280 -37.45 9.11 -3.01
N ILE A 281 -36.96 8.39 -1.99
CA ILE A 281 -37.72 8.01 -0.79
C ILE A 281 -37.19 8.79 0.41
N ILE A 282 -38.07 9.42 1.19
CA ILE A 282 -37.75 10.19 2.38
C ILE A 282 -38.55 9.66 3.58
N GLN A 283 -37.91 9.57 4.74
CA GLN A 283 -38.56 9.31 6.03
C GLN A 283 -37.95 10.25 7.07
N GLU A 284 -38.77 11.01 7.82
CA GLU A 284 -38.30 11.94 8.87
C GLU A 284 -37.17 12.86 8.40
N GLU A 285 -37.36 13.51 7.23
CA GLU A 285 -36.38 14.39 6.57
C GLU A 285 -35.07 13.71 6.11
N LYS A 286 -34.90 12.41 6.36
CA LYS A 286 -33.75 11.63 5.91
C LYS A 286 -34.06 10.93 4.58
N ARG A 287 -33.18 11.11 3.61
CA ARG A 287 -33.21 10.39 2.33
C ARG A 287 -32.84 8.92 2.56
N LEU A 288 -33.75 8.00 2.20
CA LEU A 288 -33.53 6.56 2.28
C LEU A 288 -32.97 5.98 0.98
N ALA A 289 -33.48 6.40 -0.17
CA ALA A 289 -33.07 5.88 -1.48
C ALA A 289 -33.27 6.91 -2.60
N THR A 290 -32.61 6.70 -3.73
CA THR A 290 -32.82 7.45 -4.98
C THR A 290 -32.94 6.51 -6.17
N PHE A 291 -33.86 6.79 -7.09
CA PHE A 291 -34.01 6.10 -8.36
C PHE A 291 -34.13 7.14 -9.47
N LYS A 292 -32.97 7.61 -9.95
CA LYS A 292 -32.87 8.73 -10.90
C LYS A 292 -32.69 8.22 -12.32
N TYR A 293 -33.26 8.96 -13.27
CA TYR A 293 -32.94 8.75 -14.68
C TYR A 293 -31.46 9.06 -14.94
N GLN A 294 -30.78 8.19 -15.70
CA GLN A 294 -29.38 8.36 -16.07
C GLN A 294 -29.19 8.02 -17.55
N GLU A 295 -28.50 8.90 -18.26
CA GLU A 295 -28.07 8.67 -19.64
C GLU A 295 -26.56 8.44 -19.69
N ARG A 296 -26.16 7.44 -20.47
CA ARG A 296 -24.75 7.16 -20.74
C ARG A 296 -24.53 7.03 -22.24
N ASN A 297 -23.72 7.92 -22.79
CA ASN A 297 -23.21 7.77 -24.15
C ASN A 297 -22.06 6.76 -24.15
N THR A 298 -22.21 5.68 -24.92
CA THR A 298 -21.16 4.68 -25.12
C THR A 298 -20.84 4.61 -26.61
N LEU A 299 -19.56 4.53 -26.95
CA LEU A 299 -19.13 4.34 -28.33
C LEU A 299 -19.61 2.97 -28.84
N ASP A 300 -20.33 2.95 -29.96
CA ASP A 300 -20.64 1.70 -30.65
C ASP A 300 -19.40 1.22 -31.40
N SER A 301 -18.56 0.45 -30.70
CA SER A 301 -17.32 -0.10 -31.25
C SER A 301 -17.57 -1.02 -32.45
N LYS A 302 -18.73 -1.67 -32.56
CA LYS A 302 -19.06 -2.53 -33.71
C LYS A 302 -19.37 -1.70 -34.94
N ALA A 303 -20.21 -0.67 -34.79
CA ALA A 303 -20.51 0.27 -35.87
C ALA A 303 -19.24 1.02 -36.31
N LEU A 304 -18.41 1.46 -35.37
CA LEU A 304 -17.12 2.11 -35.68
C LEU A 304 -16.19 1.18 -36.45
N LYS A 305 -16.05 -0.09 -36.03
CA LYS A 305 -15.24 -1.08 -36.75
C LYS A 305 -15.75 -1.32 -38.17
N ALA A 306 -17.07 -1.34 -38.38
CA ALA A 306 -17.67 -1.54 -39.68
C ALA A 306 -17.51 -0.33 -40.62
N ALA A 307 -17.73 0.88 -40.11
CA ALA A 307 -17.66 2.12 -40.91
C ALA A 307 -16.23 2.64 -41.11
N HIS A 308 -15.38 2.50 -40.08
CA HIS A 308 -14.03 3.07 -40.04
C HIS A 308 -13.02 2.06 -39.44
N PRO A 309 -12.74 0.93 -40.12
CA PRO A 309 -11.88 -0.13 -39.59
C PRO A 309 -10.47 0.35 -39.26
N LYS A 310 -9.88 1.22 -40.09
CA LYS A 310 -8.55 1.79 -39.85
C LYS A 310 -8.48 2.65 -38.58
N ILE A 311 -9.55 3.37 -38.26
CA ILE A 311 -9.62 4.16 -37.02
C ILE A 311 -9.78 3.21 -35.84
N TYR A 312 -10.69 2.25 -35.93
CA TYR A 312 -10.87 1.24 -34.88
C TYR A 312 -9.55 0.54 -34.54
N GLU A 313 -8.80 0.07 -35.53
CA GLU A 313 -7.51 -0.60 -35.35
C GLU A 313 -6.46 0.25 -34.63
N GLN A 314 -6.48 1.59 -34.81
CA GLN A 314 -5.55 2.49 -34.11
C GLN A 314 -5.78 2.56 -32.59
N PHE A 315 -6.99 2.21 -32.12
CA PHE A 315 -7.39 2.35 -30.71
C PHE A 315 -7.72 1.01 -30.03
N VAL A 316 -7.63 -0.11 -30.73
CA VAL A 316 -7.79 -1.44 -30.12
C VAL A 316 -6.60 -1.73 -29.22
N LYS A 317 -6.90 -2.04 -27.95
CA LYS A 317 -5.95 -2.60 -27.00
C LYS A 317 -6.40 -4.00 -26.62
N THR A 318 -5.52 -4.98 -26.73
CA THR A 318 -5.77 -6.35 -26.27
C THR A 318 -5.34 -6.45 -24.81
N SER A 319 -6.26 -6.90 -23.95
CA SER A 319 -5.95 -7.35 -22.58
C SER A 319 -6.32 -8.81 -22.46
N SER A 320 -5.41 -9.63 -21.94
CA SER A 320 -5.63 -11.05 -21.70
C SER A 320 -5.70 -11.31 -20.20
N THR A 321 -6.63 -12.16 -19.78
CA THR A 321 -6.74 -12.60 -18.38
C THR A 321 -7.24 -14.04 -18.33
N ARG A 322 -6.86 -14.78 -17.29
CA ARG A 322 -7.43 -16.10 -17.01
C ARG A 322 -8.67 -15.94 -16.14
N VAL A 323 -9.68 -16.77 -16.42
CA VAL A 323 -10.95 -16.74 -15.71
C VAL A 323 -11.21 -18.11 -15.13
N LEU A 324 -11.45 -18.17 -13.81
CA LEU A 324 -11.92 -19.38 -13.16
C LEU A 324 -13.39 -19.60 -13.55
N ARG A 325 -13.72 -20.79 -14.05
CA ARG A 325 -15.09 -21.25 -14.25
C ARG A 325 -15.21 -22.62 -13.62
N VAL A 326 -16.07 -22.72 -12.62
CA VAL A 326 -16.36 -23.98 -11.94
C VAL A 326 -17.64 -24.56 -12.55
N ALA A 327 -17.59 -25.85 -12.89
CA ALA A 327 -18.64 -26.57 -13.63
C ALA A 327 -19.94 -26.75 -12.85
#